data_AF-A0A1G5FNZ3-F1
#
_entry.id   AF-A0A1G5FNZ3-F1
#
_cell.length_a   1.000
_cell.length_b   1.000
_cell.length_c   1.000
_cell.angle_alpha   90.00
_cell.angle_beta   90.00
_cell.angle_gamma   90.00
#
_symmetry.space_group_name_H-M   'P 1'
#
loop_
_entity.id
_entity.type
_entity.pdbx_description
1 polymer ?
#
loop_
_entity_poly.entity_id
_entity_poly.type
_entity_poly.pdbx_seq_one_letter_code
_entity_poly.pdbx_strand_id
1 'polypeptide(L)'
;MSRIDEIQGEICSLNNQISEYEDNISELLEVRDYIVGELQRVEDVSSEIRAYDTTKGDQWLGNLNLEMQDNKDYISRTILTFSMQTENFINSIYVAVGRLRAMINDCKGRICELESQMSEFADVSV
;
A
#
# COMPACT_ATOMS: atom_id res chain seq x y z
N MET A 1 -30.23 -31.63 3.59
CA MET A 1 -29.72 -30.55 2.72
C MET A 1 -29.23 -31.21 1.44
N SER A 2 -29.55 -30.65 0.28
CA SER A 2 -29.05 -31.16 -0.99
C SER A 2 -27.57 -30.81 -1.11
N ARG A 3 -26.77 -31.65 -1.78
CA ARG A 3 -25.37 -31.34 -2.12
C ARG A 3 -25.25 -30.03 -2.91
N ILE A 4 -26.29 -29.70 -3.68
CA ILE A 4 -26.41 -28.44 -4.42
C ILE A 4 -26.50 -27.24 -3.48
N ASP A 5 -27.29 -27.34 -2.40
CA ASP A 5 -27.43 -26.26 -1.42
C ASP A 5 -26.10 -25.98 -0.69
N GLU A 6 -25.33 -27.04 -0.40
CA GLU A 6 -24.00 -26.93 0.20
C GLU A 6 -23.02 -26.19 -0.72
N ILE A 7 -22.99 -26.55 -2.01
CA ILE A 7 -22.13 -25.91 -3.00
C ILE A 7 -22.50 -24.43 -3.19
N GLN A 8 -23.80 -24.12 -3.28
CA GLN A 8 -24.26 -22.73 -3.34
C GLN A 8 -23.85 -21.93 -2.10
N GLY A 9 -23.91 -22.54 -0.91
CA GLY A 9 -23.43 -21.94 0.33
C GLY A 9 -21.93 -21.61 0.28
N GLU A 10 -21.12 -22.55 -0.22
CA GLU A 10 -19.67 -22.35 -0.37
C GLU A 10 -19.34 -21.23 -1.37
N ILE A 11 -20.04 -21.19 -2.52
CA ILE A 11 -19.90 -20.11 -3.52
C ILE A 11 -20.26 -18.74 -2.91
N CYS A 12 -21.36 -18.64 -2.17
CA CYS A 12 -21.73 -17.40 -1.48
C CYS A 12 -20.66 -16.96 -0.47
N SER A 13 -20.11 -17.90 0.30
CA SER A 13 -19.03 -17.61 1.24
C SER A 13 -17.77 -17.10 0.54
N LEU A 14 -17.37 -17.72 -0.58
CA LEU A 14 -16.21 -17.32 -1.37
C LEU A 14 -16.41 -15.94 -2.01
N ASN A 15 -17.61 -15.64 -2.50
CA ASN A 15 -17.93 -14.31 -3.03
C ASN A 15 -17.84 -13.22 -1.96
N ASN A 16 -18.30 -13.50 -0.73
CA ASN A 16 -18.15 -12.57 0.38
C ASN A 16 -16.67 -12.32 0.72
N GLN A 17 -15.84 -13.37 0.73
CA GLN A 17 -14.39 -13.22 0.94
C GLN A 17 -13.72 -12.40 -0.17
N ILE A 18 -14.11 -12.60 -1.43
CA ILE A 18 -13.62 -11.78 -2.54
C ILE A 18 -13.95 -10.30 -2.31
N SER A 19 -15.20 -9.99 -1.93
CA SER A 19 -15.60 -8.62 -1.63
C SER A 19 -14.76 -8.01 -0.51
N GLU A 20 -14.54 -8.75 0.59
CA GLU A 20 -13.71 -8.30 1.71
C GLU A 20 -12.26 -8.04 1.28
N TYR A 21 -11.69 -8.90 0.42
CA TYR A 21 -10.35 -8.68 -0.12
C TYR A 21 -10.27 -7.48 -1.06
N GLU A 22 -11.31 -7.23 -1.87
CA GLU A 22 -11.38 -6.06 -2.75
C GLU A 22 -11.51 -4.75 -1.96
N ASP A 23 -12.27 -4.75 -0.87
CA ASP A 23 -12.38 -3.63 0.06
C ASP A 23 -11.04 -3.34 0.74
N ASN A 24 -10.38 -4.38 1.28
CA ASN A 24 -9.05 -4.25 1.88
C ASN A 24 -7.99 -3.73 0.90
N ILE A 25 -8.04 -4.15 -0.38
CA ILE A 25 -7.16 -3.60 -1.42
C ILE A 25 -7.41 -2.11 -1.60
N SER A 26 -8.67 -1.69 -1.64
CA SER A 26 -9.05 -0.30 -1.84
C SER A 26 -8.54 0.58 -0.70
N GLU A 27 -8.74 0.16 0.56
CA GLU A 27 -8.24 0.87 1.74
C GLU A 27 -6.70 0.99 1.73
N LEU A 28 -6.00 -0.10 1.39
CA LEU A 28 -4.53 -0.09 1.30
C LEU A 28 -4.01 0.89 0.24
N LEU A 29 -4.70 0.97 -0.91
CA LEU A 29 -4.32 1.89 -1.99
C LEU A 29 -4.60 3.35 -1.62
N GLU A 30 -5.70 3.64 -0.92
CA GLU A 30 -5.98 4.98 -0.40
C GLU A 30 -4.91 5.44 0.60
N VAL A 31 -4.52 4.56 1.52
CA VAL A 31 -3.43 4.85 2.47
C VAL A 31 -2.12 5.10 1.73
N ARG A 32 -1.82 4.31 0.70
CA ARG A 32 -0.62 4.52 -0.14
C ARG A 32 -0.65 5.88 -0.81
N ASP A 33 -1.78 6.28 -1.40
CA ASP A 33 -1.90 7.56 -2.10
C ASP A 33 -1.72 8.76 -1.16
N TYR A 34 -2.30 8.67 0.04
CA TYR A 34 -2.07 9.65 1.10
C TYR A 34 -0.58 9.78 1.46
N ILE A 35 0.10 8.65 1.67
CA ILE A 35 1.51 8.62 2.05
C ILE A 35 2.42 9.17 0.95
N VAL A 36 2.15 8.82 -0.31
CA VAL A 36 2.90 9.36 -1.46
C VAL A 36 2.73 10.88 -1.54
N GLY A 37 1.53 11.39 -1.31
CA GLY A 37 1.26 12.82 -1.27
C GLY A 37 2.07 13.54 -0.18
N GLU A 38 2.12 12.99 1.03
CA GLU A 38 2.90 13.58 2.12
C GLU A 38 4.42 13.47 1.89
N LEU A 39 4.90 12.39 1.27
CA LEU A 39 6.31 12.25 0.89
C LEU A 39 6.74 13.35 -0.09
N GLN A 40 5.91 13.63 -1.10
CA GLN A 40 6.15 14.71 -2.06
C GLN A 40 6.30 16.07 -1.37
N ARG A 41 5.43 16.37 -0.39
CA ARG A 41 5.49 17.63 0.38
C ARG A 41 6.77 17.73 1.22
N VAL A 42 7.23 16.62 1.79
CA VAL A 42 8.49 16.57 2.53
C VAL A 42 9.68 16.81 1.61
N GLU A 43 9.67 16.24 0.40
CA GLU A 43 10.69 16.48 -0.60
C GLU A 43 10.74 17.94 -1.06
N ASP A 44 9.58 18.55 -1.28
CA ASP A 44 9.47 19.97 -1.65
C ASP A 44 10.11 20.86 -0.58
N VAL A 45 9.73 20.70 0.69
CA VAL A 45 10.32 21.44 1.83
C VAL A 45 11.82 21.15 1.98
N SER A 46 12.24 19.90 1.78
CA SER A 46 13.67 19.53 1.82
C SER A 46 14.47 20.24 0.73
N SER A 47 13.90 20.40 -0.46
CA SER A 47 14.54 21.07 -1.58
C SER A 47 14.72 22.57 -1.30
N GLU A 48 13.72 23.22 -0.69
CA GLU A 48 13.78 24.62 -0.26
C GLU A 48 14.85 24.85 0.81
N ILE A 49 14.91 23.99 1.83
CA ILE A 49 15.94 24.05 2.87
C ILE A 49 17.34 23.86 2.28
N ARG A 50 17.50 22.93 1.32
CA ARG A 50 18.77 22.73 0.62
C ARG A 50 19.18 23.95 -0.20
N ALA A 51 18.23 24.55 -0.93
CA ALA A 51 18.43 25.73 -1.77
C ALA A 51 18.66 27.03 -0.98
N TYR A 52 18.32 27.07 0.31
CA TYR A 52 18.58 28.23 1.17
C TYR A 52 20.10 28.51 1.25
N ASP A 53 20.50 29.60 0.59
CA ASP A 53 21.87 30.12 0.49
C ASP A 53 22.20 30.95 1.74
N THR A 54 23.03 30.38 2.63
CA THR A 54 23.52 31.06 3.84
C THR A 54 24.75 31.93 3.59
N THR A 55 25.29 31.91 2.37
CA THR A 55 26.61 32.48 2.04
C THR A 55 26.61 34.01 1.91
N LYS A 56 25.44 34.67 1.92
CA LYS A 56 25.29 36.13 1.81
C LYS A 56 25.03 36.87 3.13
N GLY A 57 25.03 36.15 4.26
CA GLY A 57 24.97 36.77 5.58
C GLY A 57 26.35 37.18 6.04
N ASP A 58 26.89 38.30 5.56
CA ASP A 58 28.24 38.81 5.86
C ASP A 58 28.52 39.11 7.37
N GLN A 59 27.70 38.61 8.29
CA GLN A 59 27.72 39.02 9.70
C GLN A 59 27.29 37.97 10.73
N TRP A 60 27.27 36.67 10.39
CA TRP A 60 26.98 35.62 11.37
C TRP A 60 28.28 34.98 11.86
N LEU A 61 28.67 35.32 13.09
CA LEU A 61 29.84 34.81 13.84
C LEU A 61 30.01 33.29 13.62
N GLY A 62 31.23 32.84 13.27
CA GLY A 62 31.51 31.49 12.76
C GLY A 62 30.88 30.30 13.51
N ASN A 63 30.68 30.37 14.83
CA ASN A 63 29.98 29.33 15.59
C ASN A 63 28.51 29.17 15.20
N LEU A 64 27.83 30.27 14.88
CA LEU A 64 26.43 30.28 14.47
C LEU A 64 26.26 29.72 13.05
N ASN A 65 27.26 29.94 12.18
CA ASN A 65 27.28 29.32 10.85
C ASN A 65 27.55 27.81 10.93
N LEU A 66 28.42 27.37 11.83
CA LEU A 66 28.67 25.95 12.09
C LEU A 66 27.43 25.26 12.69
N GLU A 67 26.80 25.83 13.72
CA GLU A 67 25.56 25.30 14.29
C GLU A 67 24.43 25.23 13.25
N MET A 68 24.33 26.23 12.37
CA MET A 68 23.34 26.24 11.29
C MET A 68 23.60 25.14 10.26
N GLN A 69 24.87 24.91 9.89
CA GLN A 69 25.25 23.84 8.99
C GLN A 69 25.01 22.46 9.62
N ASP A 70 25.37 22.27 10.88
CA ASP A 70 25.11 21.03 11.63
C ASP A 70 23.61 20.73 11.72
N ASN A 71 22.78 21.76 11.96
CA ASN A 71 21.33 21.64 11.95
C ASN A 71 20.79 21.27 10.56
N LYS A 72 21.32 21.89 9.49
CA LYS A 72 20.92 21.58 8.10
C LYS A 72 21.26 20.13 7.74
N ASP A 73 22.42 19.65 8.15
CA ASP A 73 22.84 18.26 7.94
C ASP A 73 21.99 17.29 8.77
N TYR A 74 21.67 17.62 10.03
CA TYR A 74 20.80 16.83 10.88
C TYR A 74 19.39 16.70 10.29
N ILE A 75 18.81 17.82 9.85
CA ILE A 75 17.48 17.85 9.19
C ILE A 75 17.53 17.00 7.92
N SER A 76 18.57 17.16 7.10
CA SER A 76 18.72 16.40 5.85
C SER A 76 18.81 14.89 6.08
N ARG A 77 19.60 14.45 7.07
CA ARG A 77 19.71 13.02 7.44
C ARG A 77 18.39 12.46 7.99
N THR A 78 17.69 13.25 8.80
CA THR A 78 16.40 12.87 9.36
C THR A 78 15.36 12.68 8.25
N ILE A 79 15.26 13.63 7.32
CA ILE A 79 14.38 13.55 6.16
C ILE A 79 14.69 12.30 5.33
N LEU A 80 15.96 12.06 4.99
CA LEU A 80 16.36 10.88 4.21
C LEU A 80 15.96 9.57 4.90
N THR A 81 16.10 9.50 6.21
CA THR A 81 15.73 8.30 6.99
C THR A 81 14.21 8.07 6.93
N PHE A 82 13.42 9.12 7.13
CA PHE A 82 11.96 9.04 7.02
C PHE A 82 11.52 8.67 5.61
N SER A 83 12.10 9.28 4.56
CA SER A 83 11.78 8.94 3.17
C SER A 83 12.02 7.47 2.88
N MET A 84 13.16 6.92 3.31
CA MET A 84 13.47 5.49 3.13
C MET A 84 12.49 4.57 3.89
N GLN A 85 12.08 4.95 5.11
CA GLN A 85 11.06 4.18 5.86
C GLN A 85 9.71 4.21 5.15
N THR A 86 9.32 5.38 4.63
CA THR A 86 8.08 5.57 3.87
C THR A 86 8.07 4.74 2.59
N GLU A 87 9.15 4.74 1.82
CA GLU A 87 9.29 3.89 0.63
C GLU A 87 9.15 2.40 0.97
N ASN A 88 9.76 1.95 2.08
CA ASN A 88 9.61 0.58 2.56
C ASN A 88 8.16 0.24 2.93
N PHE A 89 7.43 1.19 3.52
CA PHE A 89 6.02 1.01 3.85
C PHE A 89 5.15 0.91 2.59
N ILE A 90 5.38 1.79 1.60
CA ILE A 90 4.71 1.73 0.29
C ILE A 90 4.97 0.37 -0.39
N ASN A 91 6.21 -0.11 -0.37
CA ASN A 91 6.55 -1.42 -0.93
C ASN A 91 5.83 -2.56 -0.19
N SER A 92 5.70 -2.45 1.14
CA SER A 92 4.98 -3.44 1.95
C SER A 92 3.49 -3.47 1.61
N ILE A 93 2.88 -2.31 1.32
CA ILE A 93 1.51 -2.21 0.82
C ILE A 93 1.37 -2.94 -0.52
N TYR A 94 2.29 -2.73 -1.48
CA TYR A 94 2.22 -3.44 -2.76
C TYR A 94 2.30 -4.96 -2.61
N VAL A 95 3.16 -5.44 -1.72
CA VAL A 95 3.26 -6.87 -1.40
C VAL A 95 1.94 -7.38 -0.82
N ALA A 96 1.32 -6.64 0.11
CA ALA A 96 0.04 -7.01 0.70
C ALA A 96 -1.09 -7.06 -0.36
N VAL A 97 -1.19 -6.03 -1.21
CA VAL A 97 -2.15 -5.97 -2.33
C VAL A 97 -1.93 -7.15 -3.28
N GLY A 98 -0.67 -7.47 -3.60
CA GLY A 98 -0.34 -8.62 -4.46
C GLY A 98 -0.83 -9.95 -3.86
N ARG A 99 -0.68 -10.14 -2.54
CA ARG A 99 -1.19 -11.32 -1.83
C ARG A 99 -2.70 -11.39 -1.83
N LEU A 100 -3.40 -10.29 -1.55
CA LEU A 100 -4.86 -10.23 -1.59
C LEU A 100 -5.41 -10.58 -2.99
N ARG A 101 -4.78 -10.06 -4.05
CA ARG A 101 -5.13 -10.42 -5.44
C ARG A 101 -4.93 -11.90 -5.74
N ALA A 102 -3.89 -12.52 -5.19
CA ALA A 102 -3.69 -13.96 -5.33
C ALA A 102 -4.81 -14.74 -4.62
N MET A 103 -5.17 -14.35 -3.40
CA MET A 103 -6.27 -14.98 -2.65
C MET A 103 -7.61 -14.83 -3.38
N ILE A 104 -7.89 -13.67 -3.98
CA ILE A 104 -9.08 -13.47 -4.84
C ILE A 104 -9.08 -14.46 -6.02
N ASN A 105 -7.93 -14.66 -6.67
CA ASN A 105 -7.84 -15.61 -7.79
C ASN A 105 -8.06 -17.05 -7.33
N ASP A 106 -7.56 -17.43 -6.16
CA ASP A 106 -7.79 -18.75 -5.57
C ASP A 106 -9.29 -18.96 -5.28
N CYS A 107 -9.96 -17.96 -4.69
CA CYS A 107 -11.42 -17.99 -4.47
C CYS A 107 -12.18 -18.13 -5.79
N LYS A 108 -11.82 -17.35 -6.82
CA LYS A 108 -12.45 -17.42 -8.15
C LYS A 108 -12.23 -18.78 -8.82
N GLY A 109 -11.03 -19.34 -8.71
CA GLY A 109 -10.73 -20.69 -9.20
C GLY A 109 -11.61 -21.74 -8.53
N ARG A 110 -11.74 -21.66 -7.20
CA ARG A 110 -12.61 -22.56 -6.44
C ARG A 110 -14.09 -22.43 -6.81
N ILE A 111 -14.58 -21.21 -7.03
CA ILE A 111 -15.95 -20.98 -7.52
C ILE A 111 -16.16 -21.68 -8.86
N CYS A 112 -15.24 -21.52 -9.83
CA CYS A 112 -15.36 -22.20 -11.13
C CYS A 112 -15.41 -23.74 -11.01
N GLU A 113 -14.62 -24.33 -10.10
CA GLU A 113 -14.67 -25.78 -9.83
C GLU A 113 -16.02 -26.23 -9.25
N LEU A 114 -16.57 -25.44 -8.34
CA LEU A 114 -17.85 -25.70 -7.68
C LEU A 114 -19.02 -25.56 -8.66
N GLU A 115 -19.00 -24.54 -9.51
CA GLU A 115 -19.98 -24.33 -10.58
C GLU A 115 -19.94 -25.48 -11.61
N SER A 116 -18.74 -25.95 -11.97
CA SER A 116 -18.58 -27.11 -12.86
C SER A 116 -19.17 -28.38 -12.25
N GLN A 117 -18.90 -28.65 -10.97
CA GLN A 117 -19.51 -29.79 -10.26
C GLN A 117 -21.04 -29.71 -10.28
N MET A 118 -21.62 -28.52 -10.05
CA MET A 118 -23.08 -28.35 -10.13
C MET A 118 -23.64 -28.65 -11.51
N SER A 119 -22.96 -28.24 -12.58
CA SER A 119 -23.37 -28.55 -13.96
C SER A 119 -23.36 -30.05 -14.23
N GLU A 120 -22.35 -30.78 -13.75
CA GLU A 120 -22.29 -32.24 -13.89
C GLU A 120 -23.47 -32.93 -13.18
N PHE A 121 -23.85 -32.46 -11.98
CA PHE A 121 -25.03 -32.99 -11.29
C PHE A 121 -26.34 -32.70 -12.03
N ALA A 122 -26.44 -31.57 -12.72
CA ALA A 122 -27.60 -31.22 -13.52
C ALA A 122 -27.74 -32.11 -14.78
N ASP A 123 -26.62 -32.43 -15.44
CA ASP A 123 -26.61 -33.26 -16.66
C ASP A 123 -26.88 -34.76 -16.39
N VAL A 124 -26.51 -35.28 -15.22
CA VAL A 124 -26.75 -36.69 -14.84
C VAL A 124 -28.20 -36.94 -14.38
N SER A 125 -28.97 -35.88 -14.14
CA SER A 125 -30.35 -35.96 -13.62
C SER A 125 -31.43 -35.91 -14.72
N VAL A 126 -31.03 -35.91 -16.01
CA VAL A 126 -31.89 -35.93 -17.21
C VAL A 126 -31.84 -37.30 -17.88
#